data_AF-X1N464-F1
#
_entry.id   AF-X1N464-F1
#
_cell.length_a   1.000
_cell.length_b   1.000
_cell.length_c   1.000
_cell.angle_alpha   90.00
_cell.angle_beta   90.00
_cell.angle_gamma   90.00
#
_symmetry.space_group_name_H-M   'P 1'
#
loop_
_entity.id
_entity.type
_entity.pdbx_description
1 polymer ?
#
loop_
_entity_poly.entity_id
_entity_poly.type
_entity_poly.pdbx_seq_one_letter_code
_entity_poly.pdbx_strand_id
1 'polypeptide(L)'
;MQMPKTLKIRNGDKVQPTFSAQEYAARHARLRAYMADQDIEAAIFTSYHNVNYYSDFLYCSFGRPYALVITQDKVVSISANIDGGQPWRRTVGTDNIVYTDWQRDNYFVAIQQALPLASRIG
;
A
#
# COMPACT_ATOMS: atom_id res chain seq x y z
N MET A 1 -8.31 -17.78 -21.43
CA MET A 1 -7.84 -17.40 -20.08
C MET A 1 -8.34 -16.01 -19.77
N GLN A 2 -8.93 -15.80 -18.59
CA GLN A 2 -9.31 -14.47 -18.13
C GLN A 2 -8.10 -13.79 -17.48
N MET A 3 -7.79 -12.57 -17.90
CA MET A 3 -6.64 -11.80 -17.42
C MET A 3 -7.12 -10.88 -16.29
N PRO A 4 -6.83 -11.18 -15.00
CA PRO A 4 -7.37 -10.43 -13.88
C PRO A 4 -6.69 -9.07 -13.74
N LYS A 5 -7.43 -8.04 -13.32
CA LYS A 5 -6.88 -6.70 -13.08
C LYS A 5 -6.04 -6.63 -11.81
N THR A 6 -6.50 -7.32 -10.78
CA THR A 6 -5.87 -7.34 -9.45
C THR A 6 -5.86 -8.76 -8.88
N LEU A 7 -4.96 -8.99 -7.94
CA LEU A 7 -4.75 -10.27 -7.26
C LEU A 7 -4.03 -10.07 -5.91
N LYS A 8 -3.87 -11.15 -5.14
CA LYS A 8 -3.08 -11.17 -3.90
C LYS A 8 -2.01 -12.27 -4.01
N ILE A 9 -0.74 -11.91 -3.83
CA ILE A 9 0.38 -12.89 -3.83
C ILE A 9 0.99 -12.93 -2.44
N ARG A 10 0.55 -13.88 -1.61
CA ARG A 10 1.12 -14.15 -0.29
C ARG A 10 2.10 -15.32 -0.40
N ASN A 11 3.24 -15.05 -1.04
CA ASN A 11 4.24 -16.08 -1.33
C ASN A 11 5.42 -15.99 -0.34
N GLY A 12 5.66 -17.05 0.43
CA GLY A 12 6.66 -17.12 1.49
C GLY A 12 6.21 -16.50 2.81
N ASP A 13 7.16 -16.21 3.69
CA ASP A 13 6.90 -15.63 5.02
C ASP A 13 7.22 -14.12 5.06
N LYS A 14 6.51 -13.40 5.93
CA LYS A 14 6.88 -12.03 6.30
C LYS A 14 8.32 -11.99 6.81
N VAL A 15 9.05 -10.96 6.42
CA VAL A 15 10.41 -10.72 6.89
C VAL A 15 10.40 -10.03 8.26
N GLN A 16 11.53 -10.09 8.98
CA GLN A 16 11.74 -9.19 10.11
C GLN A 16 11.81 -7.74 9.59
N PRO A 17 10.94 -6.84 10.05
CA PRO A 17 10.95 -5.45 9.60
C PRO A 17 12.20 -4.71 10.08
N THR A 18 12.55 -3.61 9.41
CA THR A 18 13.71 -2.78 9.78
C THR A 18 13.59 -2.18 11.18
N PHE A 19 12.36 -1.84 11.59
CA PHE A 19 12.07 -1.29 12.92
C PHE A 19 11.06 -2.16 13.68
N SER A 20 10.95 -1.95 14.99
CA SER A 20 9.99 -2.66 15.83
C SER A 20 8.54 -2.38 15.41
N ALA A 21 7.62 -3.29 15.75
CA ALA A 21 6.19 -3.08 15.53
C ALA A 21 5.68 -1.80 16.21
N GLN A 22 6.21 -1.47 17.39
CA GLN A 22 5.85 -0.26 18.14
C GLN A 22 6.26 1.02 17.40
N GLU A 23 7.41 1.01 16.71
CA GLU A 23 7.87 2.16 15.92
C GLU A 23 6.93 2.44 14.73
N TYR A 24 6.56 1.42 13.96
CA TYR A 24 5.58 1.60 12.87
C TYR A 24 4.20 2.01 13.40
N ALA A 25 3.73 1.42 14.50
CA ALA A 25 2.48 1.80 15.13
C ALA A 25 2.47 3.28 15.55
N ALA A 26 3.59 3.79 16.09
CA ALA A 26 3.73 5.19 16.46
C ALA A 26 3.70 6.12 15.22
N ARG A 27 4.31 5.70 14.09
CA ARG A 27 4.23 6.46 12.82
C ARG A 27 2.80 6.52 12.30
N HIS A 28 2.10 5.40 12.24
CA HIS A 28 0.70 5.34 11.81
C HIS A 28 -0.22 6.15 12.72
N ALA A 29 -0.03 6.08 14.05
CA ALA A 29 -0.84 6.82 15.01
C ALA A 29 -0.74 8.34 14.80
N ARG A 30 0.47 8.87 14.60
CA ARG A 30 0.67 10.31 14.35
C ARG A 30 0.03 10.75 13.03
N LEU A 31 0.19 9.96 11.96
CA LEU A 31 -0.46 10.24 10.68
C LEU A 31 -1.99 10.23 10.82
N ARG A 32 -2.55 9.21 11.47
CA ARG A 32 -3.99 9.07 11.67
C ARG A 32 -4.59 10.19 12.52
N ALA A 33 -3.85 10.67 13.52
CA ALA A 33 -4.23 11.84 14.31
C ALA A 33 -4.29 13.10 13.44
N TYR A 34 -3.28 13.34 12.60
CA TYR A 34 -3.28 14.45 11.65
C TYR A 34 -4.43 14.34 10.63
N MET A 35 -4.66 13.14 10.08
CA MET A 35 -5.77 12.90 9.17
C MET A 35 -7.12 13.21 9.82
N ALA A 36 -7.32 12.80 11.07
CA ALA A 36 -8.55 13.07 11.82
C ALA A 36 -8.76 14.57 12.09
N ASP A 37 -7.70 15.29 12.46
CA ASP A 37 -7.72 16.74 12.69
C ASP A 37 -8.03 17.53 11.40
N GLN A 38 -7.70 16.97 10.24
CA GLN A 38 -7.87 17.60 8.94
C GLN A 38 -9.03 17.04 8.12
N ASP A 39 -9.92 16.23 8.71
CA ASP A 39 -11.03 15.55 8.02
C ASP A 39 -10.62 14.74 6.77
N ILE A 40 -9.41 14.16 6.78
CA ILE A 40 -8.88 13.31 5.70
C ILE A 40 -9.25 11.86 6.00
N GLU A 41 -9.98 11.21 5.10
CA GLU A 41 -10.45 9.83 5.29
C GLU A 41 -9.40 8.80 4.87
N ALA A 42 -8.57 9.15 3.88
CA ALA A 42 -7.47 8.31 3.41
C ALA A 42 -6.29 9.14 2.91
N ALA A 43 -5.07 8.66 3.16
CA ALA A 43 -3.85 9.17 2.55
C ALA A 43 -3.34 8.16 1.51
N ILE A 44 -3.01 8.63 0.30
CA ILE A 44 -2.44 7.78 -0.76
C ILE A 44 -1.01 8.24 -1.04
N PHE A 45 -0.03 7.56 -0.47
CA PHE A 45 1.38 7.87 -0.69
C PHE A 45 1.89 7.20 -1.96
N THR A 46 2.54 7.97 -2.83
CA THR A 46 3.10 7.48 -4.10
C THR A 46 4.62 7.61 -4.19
N SER A 47 5.26 8.27 -3.22
CA SER A 47 6.71 8.47 -3.21
C SER A 47 7.45 7.35 -2.46
N TYR A 48 8.67 7.04 -2.90
CA TYR A 48 9.53 6.04 -2.26
C TYR A 48 9.66 6.22 -0.76
N HIS A 49 9.95 7.46 -0.33
CA HIS A 49 10.24 7.76 1.05
C HIS A 49 9.02 7.58 1.94
N ASN A 50 7.82 8.03 1.54
CA ASN A 50 6.64 7.90 2.38
C ASN A 50 6.11 6.47 2.38
N VAL A 51 6.11 5.78 1.23
CA VAL A 51 5.76 4.35 1.16
C VAL A 51 6.68 3.53 2.07
N ASN A 52 8.00 3.73 1.98
CA ASN A 52 8.95 3.03 2.83
C ASN A 52 8.81 3.41 4.32
N TYR A 53 8.70 4.70 4.62
CA TYR A 53 8.62 5.20 6.00
C TYR A 53 7.46 4.59 6.77
N TYR A 54 6.30 4.48 6.14
CA TYR A 54 5.09 3.94 6.77
C TYR A 54 4.93 2.42 6.61
N SER A 55 5.73 1.72 5.80
CA SER A 55 5.47 0.29 5.54
C SER A 55 6.68 -0.64 5.45
N ASP A 56 7.92 -0.16 5.59
CA ASP A 56 9.14 -0.97 5.35
C ASP A 56 9.32 -1.48 3.92
N PHE A 57 8.45 -1.06 3.00
CA PHE A 57 8.53 -1.43 1.60
C PHE A 57 9.16 -0.31 0.77
N LEU A 58 10.40 -0.53 0.34
CA LEU A 58 11.06 0.27 -0.68
C LEU A 58 10.85 -0.38 -2.05
N TYR A 59 9.98 0.22 -2.86
CA TYR A 59 9.62 -0.34 -4.17
C TYR A 59 10.67 -0.03 -5.25
N CYS A 60 10.63 -0.79 -6.35
CA CYS A 60 11.39 -0.52 -7.58
C CYS A 60 10.40 -0.07 -8.66
N SER A 61 10.44 1.21 -9.06
CA SER A 61 9.41 1.73 -9.97
C SER A 61 9.47 1.06 -11.35
N PHE A 62 10.61 1.13 -12.02
CA PHE A 62 10.73 0.69 -13.42
C PHE A 62 9.63 1.29 -14.33
N GLY A 63 9.25 2.56 -14.09
CA GLY A 63 8.18 3.24 -14.82
C GLY A 63 6.76 2.84 -14.42
N ARG A 64 6.59 1.97 -13.43
CA ARG A 64 5.29 1.55 -12.88
C ARG A 64 4.93 2.37 -11.64
N PRO A 65 3.64 2.74 -11.46
CA PRO A 65 3.18 3.40 -10.25
C PRO A 65 3.03 2.41 -9.08
N TYR A 66 3.25 2.94 -7.87
CA TYR A 66 3.08 2.24 -6.59
C TYR A 66 2.29 3.14 -5.65
N ALA A 67 1.66 2.54 -4.65
CA ALA A 67 1.01 3.31 -3.60
C ALA A 67 1.04 2.62 -2.24
N LEU A 68 0.85 3.42 -1.20
CA LEU A 68 0.45 2.98 0.12
C LEU A 68 -0.81 3.75 0.51
N VAL A 69 -1.92 3.04 0.65
CA VAL A 69 -3.20 3.59 1.10
C VAL A 69 -3.31 3.40 2.60
N ILE A 70 -3.50 4.50 3.34
CA ILE A 70 -3.68 4.47 4.79
C ILE A 70 -5.02 5.11 5.14
N THR A 71 -5.85 4.37 5.88
CA THR A 71 -7.09 4.84 6.51
C THR A 71 -6.93 4.76 8.03
N GLN A 72 -7.98 5.11 8.77
CA GLN A 72 -8.01 4.97 10.23
C GLN A 72 -7.82 3.50 10.69
N ASP A 73 -8.20 2.53 9.87
CA ASP A 73 -8.18 1.11 10.18
C ASP A 73 -7.21 0.28 9.33
N LYS A 74 -6.81 0.75 8.14
CA LYS A 74 -6.04 -0.03 7.16
C LYS A 74 -4.73 0.65 6.74
N VAL A 75 -3.77 -0.18 6.35
CA VAL A 75 -2.51 0.17 5.70
C VAL A 75 -2.29 -0.83 4.58
N VAL A 76 -2.57 -0.45 3.33
CA VAL A 76 -2.59 -1.34 2.17
C VAL A 76 -1.58 -0.88 1.15
N SER A 77 -0.57 -1.70 0.85
CA SER A 77 0.35 -1.42 -0.24
C SER A 77 -0.24 -1.88 -1.58
N ILE A 78 0.02 -1.11 -2.63
CA ILE A 78 -0.34 -1.40 -4.01
C ILE A 78 0.95 -1.63 -4.79
N SER A 79 1.13 -2.84 -5.32
CA SER A 79 2.35 -3.26 -6.02
C SER A 79 2.07 -3.83 -7.41
N ALA A 80 3.06 -3.74 -8.30
CA ALA A 80 2.97 -4.35 -9.62
C ALA A 80 3.19 -5.87 -9.54
N ASN A 81 2.54 -6.61 -10.44
CA ASN A 81 2.62 -8.08 -10.48
C ASN A 81 4.04 -8.63 -10.70
N ILE A 82 4.93 -7.85 -11.31
CA ILE A 82 6.32 -8.23 -11.53
C ILE A 82 7.08 -8.50 -10.22
N ASP A 83 6.67 -7.89 -9.10
CA ASP A 83 7.33 -8.06 -7.79
C ASP A 83 6.91 -9.34 -7.05
N GLY A 84 5.89 -10.05 -7.56
CA GLY A 84 5.36 -11.25 -6.93
C GLY A 84 4.91 -10.99 -5.49
N GLY A 85 5.40 -11.82 -4.55
CA GLY A 85 5.04 -11.73 -3.13
C GLY A 85 5.96 -10.86 -2.28
N GLN A 86 7.06 -10.31 -2.83
CA GLN A 86 8.03 -9.54 -2.04
C GLN A 86 7.40 -8.29 -1.35
N PRO A 87 6.53 -7.51 -2.01
CA PRO A 87 5.91 -6.33 -1.40
C PRO A 87 5.05 -6.72 -0.20
N TRP A 88 4.28 -7.81 -0.33
CA TRP A 88 3.52 -8.37 0.79
C TRP A 88 4.47 -8.81 1.92
N ARG A 89 5.57 -9.50 1.63
CA ARG A 89 6.51 -9.96 2.68
C ARG A 89 7.11 -8.81 3.49
N ARG A 90 7.35 -7.65 2.86
CA ARG A 90 7.95 -6.46 3.50
C ARG A 90 6.96 -5.53 4.17
N THR A 91 5.78 -5.34 3.58
CA THR A 91 4.79 -4.35 4.05
C THR A 91 4.41 -4.58 5.52
N VAL A 92 4.76 -3.65 6.39
CA VAL A 92 4.19 -3.50 7.73
C VAL A 92 2.85 -2.79 7.58
N GLY A 93 1.79 -3.59 7.50
CA GLY A 93 0.44 -3.10 7.23
C GLY A 93 -0.58 -4.23 7.23
N THR A 94 -1.82 -3.89 6.90
CA THR A 94 -2.95 -4.82 6.94
C THR A 94 -3.04 -5.70 5.70
N ASP A 95 -2.64 -5.20 4.53
CA ASP A 95 -2.74 -5.98 3.29
C ASP A 95 -1.78 -5.51 2.18
N ASN A 96 -1.71 -6.28 1.10
CA ASN A 96 -1.05 -5.89 -0.15
C ASN A 96 -1.95 -6.32 -1.33
N ILE A 97 -2.24 -5.39 -2.24
CA ILE A 97 -2.98 -5.64 -3.47
C ILE A 97 -2.01 -5.52 -4.63
N VAL A 98 -2.03 -6.53 -5.50
CA VAL A 98 -1.18 -6.59 -6.67
C VAL A 98 -2.01 -6.26 -7.90
N TYR A 99 -1.56 -5.32 -8.73
CA TYR A 99 -2.18 -5.04 -10.04
C TYR A 99 -1.35 -5.63 -11.18
N THR A 100 -2.01 -5.93 -12.30
CA THR A 100 -1.36 -6.57 -13.45
C THR A 100 -1.15 -5.61 -14.62
N ASP A 101 -0.18 -5.93 -15.48
CA ASP A 101 0.11 -5.17 -16.72
C ASP A 101 -0.86 -5.50 -17.86
N TRP A 102 -1.84 -6.39 -17.64
CA TRP A 102 -2.74 -6.89 -18.68
C TRP A 102 -3.63 -5.82 -19.30
N GLN A 103 -3.96 -4.78 -18.55
CA GLN A 103 -4.80 -3.68 -18.98
C GLN A 103 -4.23 -2.38 -18.42
N ARG A 104 -4.36 -1.29 -19.19
CA ARG A 104 -4.06 0.06 -18.69
C ARG A 104 -4.93 0.34 -17.48
N ASP A 105 -4.40 1.14 -16.57
CA ASP A 105 -5.12 1.69 -15.41
C ASP A 105 -5.50 0.66 -14.32
N ASN A 106 -4.97 -0.56 -14.37
CA ASN A 106 -5.18 -1.55 -13.31
C ASN A 106 -4.63 -1.10 -11.94
N TYR A 107 -3.64 -0.21 -11.92
CA TYR A 107 -3.19 0.48 -10.72
C TYR A 107 -4.33 1.26 -10.03
N PHE A 108 -5.11 2.02 -10.80
CA PHE A 108 -6.24 2.77 -10.26
C PHE A 108 -7.37 1.87 -9.79
N VAL A 109 -7.58 0.73 -10.48
CA VAL A 109 -8.52 -0.30 -10.02
C VAL A 109 -8.09 -0.90 -8.68
N ALA A 110 -6.78 -1.13 -8.48
CA ALA A 110 -6.25 -1.58 -7.19
C ALA A 110 -6.41 -0.53 -6.08
N ILE A 111 -6.23 0.76 -6.39
CA ILE A 111 -6.53 1.85 -5.46
C ILE A 111 -8.01 1.85 -5.08
N GLN A 112 -8.93 1.78 -6.05
CA GLN A 112 -10.38 1.72 -5.79
C GLN A 112 -10.78 0.48 -4.99
N GLN A 113 -10.07 -0.64 -5.16
CA GLN A 113 -10.27 -1.83 -4.35
C GLN A 113 -9.80 -1.63 -2.90
N ALA A 114 -8.71 -0.91 -2.67
CA ALA A 114 -8.22 -0.58 -1.33
C ALA A 114 -9.09 0.50 -0.65
N LEU A 115 -9.62 1.44 -1.43
CA LEU A 115 -10.41 2.58 -0.99
C LEU A 115 -11.64 2.77 -1.89
N PRO A 116 -12.75 2.04 -1.62
CA PRO A 116 -13.95 2.10 -2.46
C PRO A 116 -14.66 3.45 -2.44
N LEU A 117 -14.59 4.17 -1.31
CA LEU A 117 -15.22 5.46 -1.11
C LEU A 117 -14.33 6.30 -0.18
N ALA A 118 -14.15 7.56 -0.54
CA ALA A 118 -13.65 8.59 0.36
C ALA A 118 -14.17 9.97 -0.08
N SER A 119 -14.61 10.80 0.86
CA SER A 119 -15.02 12.18 0.58
C SER A 119 -13.82 13.14 0.52
N ARG A 120 -12.72 12.82 1.22
CA ARG A 120 -11.47 13.62 1.20
C ARG A 120 -10.24 12.71 1.24
N ILE A 121 -9.39 12.85 0.23
CA ILE A 121 -8.13 12.10 0.07
C ILE A 121 -6.96 13.07 0.20
N GLY A 122 -5.95 12.68 0.98
CA GLY A 122 -4.68 13.40 1.15
C GLY A 122 -3.56 12.87 0.26
#